data_AF-A0A258NP78-F1
#
_entry.id   AF-A0A258NP78-F1
#
_cell.length_a   1.000
_cell.length_b   1.000
_cell.length_c   1.000
_cell.angle_alpha   90.00
_cell.angle_beta   90.00
_cell.angle_gamma   90.00
#
_symmetry.space_group_name_H-M   'P 1'
#
loop_
_entity.id
_entity.type
_entity.pdbx_description
1 polymer ?
#
loop_
_entity_poly.entity_id
_entity_poly.type
_entity_poly.pdbx_seq_one_letter_code
_entity_poly.pdbx_strand_id
1 'polypeptide(L)'
;MSTRNNKRRIYKLLHNHFLGKSPWSRSAEEQAWLDVAPVGREFGSPDYERLQILDLYLAGQISSVDAMRSLEMDTLEALHQLVLAADLIVPRLDAATPSKGVFGGEGA
;
A
#
# COMPACT_ATOMS: atom_id res chain seq x y z
N MET A 1 -45.32 -26.03 -14.44
CA MET A 1 -45.18 -24.59 -14.10
C MET A 1 -44.58 -23.86 -15.30
N SER A 2 -45.14 -22.71 -15.71
CA SER A 2 -44.60 -21.93 -16.84
C SER A 2 -43.30 -21.20 -16.46
N THR A 3 -42.35 -21.13 -17.40
CA THR A 3 -41.06 -20.41 -17.28
C THR A 3 -41.23 -18.97 -16.79
N ARG A 4 -42.32 -18.30 -17.19
CA ARG A 4 -42.65 -16.93 -16.78
C ARG A 4 -42.98 -16.82 -15.29
N ASN A 5 -43.62 -17.83 -14.72
CA ASN A 5 -43.93 -17.89 -13.29
C ASN A 5 -42.68 -18.25 -12.46
N ASN A 6 -41.80 -19.12 -12.99
CA ASN A 6 -40.54 -19.44 -12.33
C ASN A 6 -39.62 -18.21 -12.27
N LYS A 7 -39.50 -17.47 -13.38
CA LYS A 7 -38.75 -16.20 -13.43
C LYS A 7 -39.27 -15.21 -12.39
N ARG A 8 -40.59 -14.97 -12.32
CA ARG A 8 -41.17 -14.06 -11.32
C ARG A 8 -40.89 -14.50 -9.88
N ARG A 9 -40.96 -15.80 -9.59
CA ARG A 9 -40.65 -16.35 -8.26
C ARG A 9 -39.18 -16.14 -7.90
N ILE A 10 -38.26 -16.46 -8.79
CA ILE A 10 -36.81 -16.29 -8.57
C ILE A 10 -36.48 -14.81 -8.34
N TYR A 11 -37.04 -13.92 -9.16
CA TYR A 11 -36.82 -12.48 -9.01
C TYR A 11 -37.37 -11.94 -7.69
N LYS A 12 -38.53 -12.42 -7.21
CA LYS A 12 -39.05 -12.03 -5.88
C LYS A 12 -38.16 -12.51 -4.74
N LEU A 13 -37.63 -13.73 -4.84
CA LEU A 13 -36.71 -14.28 -3.83
C LEU A 13 -35.40 -13.49 -3.79
N LEU A 14 -34.84 -13.15 -4.96
CA LEU A 14 -33.63 -12.32 -5.05
C LEU A 14 -33.88 -10.89 -4.57
N HIS A 15 -35.00 -10.28 -4.96
CA HIS A 15 -35.35 -8.93 -4.52
C HIS A 15 -35.47 -8.84 -2.99
N ASN A 16 -36.09 -9.83 -2.36
CA ASN A 16 -36.17 -9.90 -0.90
C ASN A 16 -34.83 -10.21 -0.24
N HIS A 17 -33.89 -10.86 -0.94
CA HIS A 17 -32.54 -11.13 -0.44
C HIS A 17 -31.65 -9.87 -0.45
N PHE A 18 -31.80 -9.01 -1.47
CA PHE A 18 -30.98 -7.79 -1.61
C PHE A 18 -31.59 -6.56 -0.92
N LEU A 19 -32.91 -6.47 -0.75
CA LEU A 19 -33.60 -5.32 -0.13
C LEU A 19 -34.26 -5.64 1.21
N GLY A 20 -34.52 -6.92 1.49
CA GLY A 20 -34.97 -7.35 2.80
C GLY A 20 -33.78 -7.33 3.76
N LYS A 21 -34.01 -6.85 4.98
CA LYS A 21 -33.09 -6.93 6.11
C LYS A 21 -32.74 -8.40 6.39
N SER A 22 -31.82 -8.95 5.61
CA SER A 22 -31.24 -10.27 5.81
C SER A 22 -30.28 -10.20 7.00
N PRO A 23 -30.08 -11.28 7.77
CA PRO A 23 -29.00 -11.38 8.76
C PRO A 23 -27.59 -11.30 8.15
N TRP A 24 -27.48 -11.23 6.81
CA TRP A 24 -26.30 -10.74 6.08
C TRP A 24 -26.25 -9.20 6.00
N SER A 25 -26.73 -8.51 7.03
CA SER A 25 -26.33 -7.13 7.27
C SER A 25 -24.81 -7.13 7.37
N ARG A 26 -24.13 -6.43 6.45
CA ARG A 26 -22.67 -6.21 6.51
C ARG A 26 -22.29 -5.92 7.94
N SER A 27 -21.30 -6.63 8.45
CA SER A 27 -20.83 -6.36 9.80
C SER A 27 -20.38 -4.91 9.89
N ALA A 28 -20.45 -4.30 11.08
CA ALA A 28 -19.95 -2.94 11.28
C ALA A 28 -18.49 -2.81 10.83
N GLU A 29 -17.72 -3.88 10.93
CA GLU A 29 -16.35 -3.98 10.44
C GLU A 29 -16.29 -3.99 8.90
N GLU A 30 -17.12 -4.76 8.22
CA GLU A 30 -17.15 -4.83 6.76
C GLU A 30 -17.62 -3.50 6.13
N GLN A 31 -18.51 -2.79 6.82
CA GLN A 31 -18.86 -1.42 6.48
C GLN A 31 -17.73 -0.44 6.79
N ALA A 32 -17.04 -0.60 7.92
CA ALA A 32 -15.87 0.22 8.25
C ALA A 32 -14.77 0.08 7.21
N TRP A 33 -14.45 -1.13 6.73
CA TRP A 33 -13.49 -1.36 5.64
C TRP A 33 -13.86 -0.65 4.33
N LEU A 34 -15.15 -0.51 4.03
CA LEU A 34 -15.64 0.22 2.85
C LEU A 34 -15.68 1.74 3.06
N ASP A 35 -15.86 2.17 4.31
CA ASP A 35 -15.88 3.57 4.71
C ASP A 35 -14.46 4.11 5.01
N VAL A 36 -13.43 3.25 5.02
CA VAL A 36 -12.04 3.70 5.06
C VAL A 36 -11.81 4.57 3.84
N ALA A 37 -11.54 5.86 4.07
CA ALA A 37 -11.12 6.78 3.03
C ALA A 37 -9.90 6.15 2.32
N PRO A 38 -9.89 6.06 0.98
CA PRO A 38 -8.77 5.48 0.26
C PRO A 38 -7.51 6.28 0.61
N VAL A 39 -6.64 5.67 1.42
CA VAL A 39 -5.32 6.18 1.76
C VAL A 39 -4.46 5.95 0.51
N GLY A 40 -4.65 6.82 -0.48
CA GLY A 40 -4.08 6.63 -1.81
C GLY A 40 -4.50 7.67 -2.84
N ARG A 41 -5.13 8.78 -2.41
CA ARG A 41 -5.51 9.88 -3.31
C ARG A 41 -4.32 10.73 -3.80
N GLU A 42 -3.11 10.18 -3.74
CA GLU A 42 -1.89 10.82 -4.17
C GLU A 42 -0.98 9.86 -4.95
N PHE A 43 -1.40 8.63 -5.25
CA PHE A 43 -0.71 7.81 -6.24
C PHE A 43 -0.82 8.50 -7.61
N GLY A 44 0.22 9.24 -8.00
CA GLY A 44 0.26 10.10 -9.19
C GLY A 44 0.34 11.61 -8.89
N SER A 45 0.50 12.03 -7.64
CA SER A 45 0.96 13.40 -7.36
C SER A 45 2.47 13.50 -7.66
N PRO A 46 2.96 14.66 -8.11
CA PRO A 46 4.40 14.89 -8.25
C PRO A 46 5.18 14.62 -6.94
N ASP A 47 4.53 14.82 -5.80
CA ASP A 47 5.13 14.57 -4.49
C ASP A 47 5.28 13.07 -4.19
N TYR A 48 4.36 12.23 -4.66
CA TYR A 48 4.48 10.78 -4.53
C TYR A 48 5.70 10.23 -5.27
N GLU A 49 5.92 10.67 -6.51
CA GLU A 49 7.09 10.26 -7.30
C GLU A 49 8.40 10.69 -6.62
N ARG A 50 8.42 11.90 -6.04
CA ARG A 50 9.56 12.43 -5.29
C ARG A 50 9.85 11.60 -4.04
N LEU A 51 8.83 11.29 -3.25
CA LEU A 51 8.97 10.46 -2.06
C LEU A 51 9.44 9.05 -2.41
N GLN A 52 8.94 8.47 -3.51
CA GLN A 52 9.40 7.17 -3.99
C GLN A 52 10.90 7.18 -4.34
N ILE A 53 11.39 8.23 -4.99
CA ILE A 53 12.82 8.36 -5.30
C ILE A 53 13.66 8.43 -4.01
N LEU A 54 13.19 9.14 -2.98
CA LEU A 54 13.87 9.19 -1.68
C LEU A 54 13.91 7.83 -1.00
N ASP A 55 12.81 7.08 -1.02
CA ASP A 55 12.77 5.73 -0.45
C ASP A 55 13.79 4.80 -1.12
N LEU A 56 13.91 4.88 -2.44
CA LEU A 56 14.92 4.12 -3.20
C LEU A 56 16.35 4.54 -2.82
N TYR A 57 16.59 5.84 -2.60
CA TYR A 57 17.87 6.36 -2.17
C TYR A 57 18.23 5.88 -0.76
N LEU A 58 17.30 5.98 0.20
CA LEU A 58 17.50 5.52 1.58
C LEU A 58 17.67 4.00 1.64
N ALA A 59 16.95 3.24 0.81
CA ALA A 59 17.14 1.81 0.67
C ALA A 59 18.50 1.42 0.05
N GLY A 60 19.32 2.39 -0.38
CA GLY A 60 20.61 2.17 -1.01
C GLY A 60 20.51 1.56 -2.42
N GLN A 61 19.34 1.64 -3.05
CA GLN A 61 19.09 1.06 -4.37
C GLN A 61 19.52 1.99 -5.51
N ILE A 62 19.55 3.30 -5.26
CA ILE A 62 20.06 4.31 -6.20
C ILE A 62 21.18 5.12 -5.55
N SER A 63 22.14 5.57 -6.35
CA SER A 63 23.22 6.44 -5.87
C SER A 63 22.71 7.84 -5.55
N SER A 64 23.42 8.59 -4.71
CA SER A 64 23.07 9.99 -4.42
C SER A 64 23.06 10.86 -5.68
N VAL A 65 23.94 10.58 -6.64
CA VAL A 65 24.01 11.28 -7.94
C VAL A 65 22.77 11.01 -8.78
N ASP A 66 22.29 9.77 -8.79
CA ASP A 66 21.09 9.40 -9.55
C ASP A 66 19.83 9.96 -8.89
N ALA A 67 19.74 9.95 -7.55
CA ALA A 67 18.65 10.57 -6.82
C ALA A 67 18.57 12.09 -7.08
N MET A 68 19.70 12.80 -7.03
CA MET A 68 19.77 14.23 -7.35
C MET A 68 19.32 14.51 -8.79
N ARG A 69 19.73 13.66 -9.76
CA ARG A 69 19.30 13.81 -11.16
C ARG A 69 17.79 13.62 -11.32
N SER A 70 17.21 12.63 -10.65
CA SER A 70 15.77 12.35 -10.72
C SER A 70 14.89 13.40 -10.03
N LEU A 71 15.42 14.09 -9.02
CA LEU A 71 14.72 15.15 -8.28
C LEU A 71 15.04 16.57 -8.80
N GLU A 72 15.85 16.69 -9.86
CA GLU A 72 16.32 17.96 -10.43
C GLU A 72 17.01 18.85 -9.36
N MET A 73 17.87 18.25 -8.53
CA MET A 73 18.58 18.93 -7.46
C MET A 73 20.06 19.11 -7.80
N ASP A 74 20.58 20.31 -7.54
CA ASP A 74 21.98 20.65 -7.85
C ASP A 74 22.96 20.30 -6.72
N THR A 75 22.47 20.04 -5.51
CA THR A 75 23.32 19.86 -4.32
C THR A 75 22.86 18.70 -3.43
N LEU A 76 23.85 18.02 -2.84
CA LEU A 76 23.62 16.94 -1.86
C LEU A 76 22.94 17.47 -0.59
N GLU A 77 23.23 18.70 -0.20
CA GLU A 77 22.62 19.33 0.96
C GLU A 77 21.11 19.52 0.78
N ALA A 78 20.67 19.93 -0.41
CA ALA A 78 19.25 20.03 -0.71
C ALA A 78 18.55 18.67 -0.64
N LEU A 79 19.20 17.60 -1.12
CA LEU A 79 18.69 16.23 -0.98
C LEU A 79 18.52 15.82 0.50
N HIS A 80 19.52 16.11 1.34
CA HIS A 80 19.44 15.81 2.77
C HIS A 80 18.36 16.61 3.49
N GLN A 81 18.19 17.90 3.15
CA GLN A 81 17.10 18.71 3.71
C GLN A 81 15.72 18.16 3.34
N LEU A 82 15.57 17.63 2.13
CA LEU A 82 14.31 17.06 1.66
C LEU A 82 14.00 15.74 2.38
N VAL A 83 15.00 14.89 2.62
CA VAL A 83 14.86 13.68 3.45
C VAL A 83 14.41 14.02 4.86
N LEU A 84 15.01 15.04 5.49
CA LEU A 84 14.63 15.50 6.82
C LEU A 84 13.21 16.09 6.84
N ALA A 85 12.84 16.85 5.82
CA ALA A 85 11.50 17.43 5.71
C ALA A 85 10.40 16.39 5.51
N ALA A 86 10.73 15.26 4.86
CA ALA A 86 9.83 14.14 4.65
C ALA A 86 9.68 13.23 5.89
N ASP A 87 10.37 13.54 6.99
CA ASP A 87 10.45 12.70 8.20
C ASP A 87 10.87 11.25 7.91
N LEU A 88 11.60 11.06 6.80
CA LEU A 88 12.11 9.75 6.40
C LEU A 88 13.36 9.45 7.24
N ILE A 89 13.33 8.33 7.95
CA ILE A 89 14.44 7.89 8.78
C ILE A 89 15.64 7.62 7.87
N VAL A 90 16.65 8.48 7.93
CA VAL A 90 17.96 8.21 7.32
C VAL A 90 18.44 6.88 7.87
N PRO A 91 18.64 5.82 7.05
CA PRO A 91 19.28 4.62 7.51
C PRO A 91 20.72 5.00 7.78
N ARG A 92 20.96 5.28 9.05
CA ARG A 92 22.26 5.54 9.60
C ARG A 92 23.13 4.34 9.24
N LEU A 93 24.12 4.56 8.38
CA LEU A 93 25.08 3.55 7.89
C LEU A 93 26.01 3.01 9.00
N ASP A 94 25.57 3.08 10.26
CA ASP A 94 26.33 2.75 11.46
C ASP A 94 25.79 1.50 12.16
N ALA A 95 24.71 0.88 11.64
CA ALA A 95 24.27 -0.42 12.13
C ALA A 95 25.10 -1.55 11.51
N ALA A 96 26.42 -1.49 11.74
CA ALA A 96 27.22 -2.70 11.78
C ALA A 96 26.72 -3.55 12.95
N THR A 97 26.06 -4.67 12.66
CA THR A 97 26.18 -5.88 13.49
C THR A 97 26.00 -7.15 12.66
N PRO A 98 26.59 -8.26 13.13
CA PRO A 98 27.22 -9.27 12.30
C PRO A 98 26.41 -10.55 12.17
N SER A 99 26.90 -11.43 11.30
CA SER A 99 26.57 -12.85 11.13
C SER A 99 25.67 -13.52 12.19
N LYS A 100 24.58 -14.16 11.76
CA LYS A 100 24.32 -15.60 12.00
C LYS A 100 23.00 -16.05 11.38
N GLY A 101 23.10 -17.07 10.53
CA GLY A 101 21.98 -17.82 9.98
C GLY A 101 22.49 -19.05 9.24
N VAL A 102 23.33 -19.84 9.91
CA VAL A 102 23.72 -21.19 9.47
C VAL A 102 22.45 -22.02 9.33
N PHE A 103 22.07 -22.38 8.10
CA PHE A 103 21.04 -23.38 7.88
C PHE A 103 21.64 -24.78 8.06
N GLY A 104 21.21 -25.43 9.15
CA GLY A 104 20.74 -26.82 9.17
C GLY A 104 21.74 -27.92 8.81
N GLY A 105 22.19 -28.64 9.83
CA GLY A 105 22.77 -29.97 9.69
C GLY A 105 21.70 -31.08 9.60
N GLU A 106 22.20 -32.21 9.09
CA GLU A 106 21.79 -33.61 9.29
C GLU A 106 20.43 -34.15 8.79
N GLY A 107 20.54 -35.18 7.94
CA GLY A 107 20.08 -36.51 8.37
C GLY A 107 19.00 -37.18 7.52
N ALA A 108 19.42 -37.96 6.51
CA ALA A 108 18.88 -39.29 6.19
C ALA A 108 19.78 -39.96 5.14
#